data_AF-A0A4Y9J9E9-F1
#
_entry.id   AF-A0A4Y9J9E9-F1
#
_cell.length_a   1.000
_cell.length_b   1.000
_cell.length_c   1.000
_cell.angle_alpha   90.00
_cell.angle_beta   90.00
_cell.angle_gamma   90.00
#
_symmetry.space_group_name_H-M   'P 1'
#
loop_
_entity.id
_entity.type
_entity.pdbx_description
1 polymer ?
#
loop_
_entity_poly.entity_id
_entity_poly.type
_entity_poly.pdbx_seq_one_letter_code
_entity_poly.pdbx_strand_id
1 'polypeptide(L)'
;MFGQPWIYGAFVGYVGAWYVGAIEGNFALLLFLATVVTGAYWLAERLVFLPRRRRAAQAIENAAAERRAELDRMGIAKVDGDVQEAKERILMQPWWLDWTAGLFPVIAIVFVLRSFLFEPFKIPSGSMIPTLLVGDVILVNKFSYGIRLPVINKKITQGTPPQRGDVMVFRYPPQPSMDYIKRVVGVPGDEIAYLNKRLTVNGKPVATTALPDFLDEDTMRYFKQ
;
A
#
# COMPACT_ATOMS: atom_id res chain seq x y z
N MET A 1 30.38 3.91 -11.44
CA MET A 1 30.19 2.61 -12.11
C MET A 1 29.30 1.75 -11.21
N PHE A 2 28.34 1.00 -11.77
CA PHE A 2 27.20 0.30 -11.14
C PHE A 2 25.90 1.11 -10.97
N GLY A 3 25.47 1.77 -12.04
CA GLY A 3 24.04 1.92 -12.28
C GLY A 3 23.59 0.64 -12.99
N GLN A 4 22.69 -0.14 -12.40
CA GLN A 4 22.07 -1.32 -13.02
C GLN A 4 20.73 -0.86 -13.64
N PRO A 5 20.71 -0.33 -14.88
CA PRO A 5 19.49 0.13 -15.55
C PRO A 5 18.46 -1.00 -15.77
N TRP A 6 18.89 -2.26 -15.68
CA TRP A 6 18.05 -3.44 -15.86
C TRP A 6 17.00 -3.60 -14.76
N ILE A 7 17.25 -3.16 -13.52
CA ILE A 7 16.28 -3.31 -12.42
C ILE A 7 15.10 -2.36 -12.61
N TYR A 8 15.38 -1.13 -13.02
CA TYR A 8 14.33 -0.17 -13.40
C TYR A 8 13.60 -0.63 -14.66
N GLY A 9 14.33 -1.17 -15.65
CA GLY A 9 13.72 -1.74 -16.86
C GLY A 9 12.79 -2.93 -16.55
N ALA A 10 13.19 -3.83 -15.66
CA ALA A 10 12.37 -4.96 -15.23
C ALA A 10 11.16 -4.51 -14.40
N PHE A 11 11.32 -3.53 -13.50
CA PHE A 11 10.22 -2.97 -12.71
C PHE A 11 9.22 -2.21 -13.59
N VAL A 12 9.69 -1.35 -14.50
CA VAL A 12 8.85 -0.63 -15.47
C VAL A 12 8.20 -1.60 -16.45
N GLY A 13 8.92 -2.62 -16.91
CA GLY A 13 8.37 -3.66 -17.78
C GLY A 13 7.27 -4.46 -17.10
N TYR A 14 7.44 -4.82 -15.82
CA TYR A 14 6.42 -5.51 -15.03
C TYR A 14 5.22 -4.61 -14.73
N VAL A 15 5.43 -3.35 -14.36
CA VAL A 15 4.36 -2.35 -14.15
C VAL A 15 3.60 -2.08 -15.44
N GLY A 16 4.30 -1.99 -16.58
CA GLY A 16 3.70 -1.83 -17.91
C GLY A 16 2.87 -3.05 -18.33
N ALA A 17 3.42 -4.26 -18.15
CA ALA A 17 2.69 -5.50 -18.41
C ALA A 17 1.44 -5.65 -17.51
N TRP A 18 1.53 -5.21 -16.25
CA TRP A 18 0.38 -5.15 -15.35
C TRP A 18 -0.65 -4.09 -15.77
N TYR A 19 -0.23 -2.88 -16.14
CA TYR A 19 -1.12 -1.80 -16.56
C TYR A 19 -1.89 -2.15 -17.84
N VAL A 20 -1.24 -2.85 -18.77
CA VAL A 20 -1.86 -3.34 -20.02
C VAL A 20 -2.72 -4.59 -19.79
N GLY A 21 -2.78 -5.11 -18.56
CA GLY A 21 -3.58 -6.29 -18.21
C GLY A 21 -3.01 -7.60 -18.75
N ALA A 22 -1.75 -7.62 -19.19
CA ALA A 22 -1.08 -8.83 -19.69
C ALA A 22 -0.71 -9.81 -18.55
N ILE A 23 -0.76 -9.36 -17.29
CA ILE A 23 -0.51 -10.16 -16.09
C ILE A 23 -1.64 -9.87 -15.08
N GLU A 24 -2.28 -10.91 -14.55
CA GLU A 24 -3.14 -10.81 -13.35
C GLU A 24 -2.28 -10.46 -12.12
N GLY A 25 -1.86 -9.20 -12.03
CA GLY A 25 -0.92 -8.79 -10.99
C GLY A 25 -1.64 -8.57 -9.67
N ASN A 26 -1.22 -9.31 -8.66
CA ASN A 26 -1.56 -9.04 -7.27
C ASN A 26 -0.94 -7.68 -6.87
N PHE A 27 -1.77 -6.66 -6.70
CA PHE A 27 -1.32 -5.34 -6.27
C PHE A 27 -0.48 -5.40 -4.98
N ALA A 28 -0.81 -6.31 -4.05
CA ALA A 28 -0.04 -6.46 -2.82
C ALA A 28 1.38 -6.98 -3.08
N LEU A 29 1.57 -7.83 -4.10
CA LEU A 29 2.89 -8.29 -4.53
C LEU A 29 3.69 -7.15 -5.18
N LEU A 30 3.05 -6.35 -6.03
CA LEU A 30 3.63 -5.15 -6.63
C LEU A 30 4.17 -4.20 -5.56
N LEU A 31 3.31 -3.87 -4.60
CA LEU A 31 3.66 -2.95 -3.54
C LEU A 31 4.75 -3.53 -2.64
N PHE A 32 4.70 -4.83 -2.33
CA PHE A 32 5.76 -5.51 -1.59
C PHE A 32 7.12 -5.42 -2.30
N LEU A 33 7.18 -5.74 -3.60
CA LEU A 33 8.41 -5.63 -4.38
C LEU A 33 8.93 -4.19 -4.40
N ALA A 34 8.06 -3.20 -4.58
CA ALA A 34 8.42 -1.79 -4.52
C ALA A 34 9.02 -1.41 -3.15
N THR A 35 8.40 -1.86 -2.04
CA THR A 35 8.93 -1.64 -0.68
C THR A 35 10.31 -2.28 -0.48
N VAL A 36 10.51 -3.51 -0.97
CA VAL A 36 11.79 -4.21 -0.84
C VAL A 36 12.89 -3.52 -1.65
N VAL A 37 12.62 -3.16 -2.90
CA VAL A 37 13.60 -2.50 -3.77
C VAL A 37 13.97 -1.12 -3.23
N THR A 38 12.97 -0.29 -2.92
CA THR A 38 13.22 1.05 -2.35
C THR A 38 13.88 0.98 -0.98
N GLY A 39 13.54 -0.01 -0.16
CA GLY A 39 14.18 -0.29 1.12
C GLY A 39 15.65 -0.68 0.99
N ALA A 40 16.00 -1.50 0.00
CA ALA A 40 17.40 -1.85 -0.28
C ALA A 40 18.22 -0.62 -0.69
N TYR A 41 17.68 0.24 -1.56
CA TYR A 41 18.33 1.50 -1.93
C TYR A 41 18.45 2.47 -0.76
N TRP A 42 17.40 2.59 0.06
CA TRP A 42 17.43 3.41 1.27
C TRP A 42 18.48 2.92 2.27
N LEU A 43 18.61 1.60 2.44
CA LEU A 43 19.61 1.00 3.30
C LEU A 43 21.03 1.22 2.75
N ALA A 44 21.24 1.02 1.46
CA ALA A 44 22.51 1.27 0.80
C ALA A 44 22.92 2.75 0.90
N GLU A 45 21.98 3.66 0.71
CA GLU A 45 22.18 5.10 0.91
C GLU A 45 22.63 5.38 2.35
N ARG A 46 21.91 4.87 3.35
CA ARG A 46 22.21 5.14 4.76
C ARG A 46 23.50 4.51 5.26
N LEU A 47 23.85 3.31 4.81
CA LEU A 47 24.99 2.54 5.32
C LEU A 47 26.27 2.74 4.52
N VAL A 48 26.18 3.00 3.21
CA VAL A 48 27.36 3.02 2.33
C VAL A 48 27.58 4.40 1.73
N PHE A 49 26.57 5.01 1.12
CA PHE A 49 26.76 6.27 0.37
C PHE A 49 26.84 7.49 1.29
N LEU A 50 25.94 7.63 2.27
CA LEU A 50 25.93 8.75 3.21
C LEU A 50 27.26 8.86 3.99
N PRO A 51 27.82 7.77 4.56
CA PRO A 51 29.11 7.87 5.24
C PRO A 51 30.26 8.20 4.29
N ARG A 52 30.25 7.69 3.04
CA ARG A 52 31.25 8.01 2.03
C ARG A 52 31.21 9.48 1.63
N ARG A 53 30.02 10.06 1.39
CA ARG A 53 29.86 11.48 1.07
C ARG A 53 30.30 12.37 2.22
N ARG A 54 29.95 12.01 3.47
CA ARG A 54 30.41 12.74 4.66
C ARG A 54 31.94 12.71 4.82
N ARG A 55 32.57 11.56 4.61
CA ARG A 55 34.04 11.44 4.64
C ARG A 55 34.71 12.25 3.54
N ALA A 56 34.17 12.24 2.32
CA ALA A 56 34.69 13.04 1.21
C ALA A 56 34.55 14.55 1.47
N ALA A 57 33.42 14.99 2.01
CA ALA A 57 33.20 16.38 2.42
C ALA A 57 34.19 16.80 3.53
N GLN A 58 34.40 15.96 4.53
CA GLN A 58 35.38 16.21 5.60
C GLN A 58 36.82 16.26 5.06
N ALA A 59 37.19 15.39 4.11
CA ALA A 59 38.52 15.40 3.52
C ALA A 59 38.83 16.70 2.79
N ILE A 60 37.86 17.28 2.08
CA ILE A 60 38.02 18.57 1.39
C ILE A 60 38.09 19.71 2.39
N GLU A 61 37.29 19.68 3.45
CA GLU A 61 37.34 20.68 4.52
C GLU A 61 38.71 20.67 5.23
N ASN A 62 39.24 19.50 5.55
CA ASN A 62 40.57 19.34 6.13
C ASN A 62 41.68 19.81 5.17
N ALA A 63 41.63 19.40 3.90
CA ALA A 63 42.61 19.84 2.90
C ALA A 63 42.57 21.36 2.65
N ALA A 64 41.38 21.97 2.71
CA ALA A 64 41.22 23.41 2.63
C ALA A 64 41.77 24.12 3.86
N ALA A 65 41.57 23.57 5.06
CA ALA A 65 42.12 24.11 6.29
C ALA A 65 43.65 24.06 6.32
N GLU A 66 44.25 22.94 5.90
CA GLU A 66 45.71 22.80 5.77
C GLU A 66 46.28 23.79 4.76
N ARG A 67 45.65 23.93 3.59
CA ARG A 67 46.09 24.88 2.56
C ARG A 67 46.00 26.33 3.03
N ARG A 68 44.95 26.69 3.79
CA ARG A 68 44.84 28.03 4.40
C ARG A 68 45.96 28.28 5.41
N ALA A 69 46.25 27.31 6.27
CA ALA A 69 47.34 27.42 7.24
C ALA A 69 48.73 27.57 6.58
N GLU A 70 48.95 26.93 5.42
CA GLU A 70 50.19 27.09 4.65
C GLU A 70 50.29 28.49 4.01
N LEU A 71 49.21 28.97 3.40
CA LEU A 71 49.17 30.30 2.77
C LEU A 71 49.33 31.44 3.78
N ASP A 72 48.76 31.28 4.99
CA ASP A 72 48.97 32.22 6.10
C ASP A 72 50.45 32.30 6.49
N ARG A 73 51.18 31.17 6.51
CA ARG A 73 52.63 31.16 6.76
C ARG A 73 53.42 31.87 5.67
N MET A 74 52.92 31.87 4.44
CA MET A 74 53.52 32.57 3.31
C MET A 74 53.08 34.05 3.22
N GLY A 75 52.21 34.52 4.13
CA GLY A 75 51.72 35.90 4.17
C GLY A 75 50.63 36.23 3.14
N ILE A 76 49.96 35.23 2.56
CA ILE A 76 48.91 35.41 1.55
C ILE A 76 47.54 35.36 2.23
N ALA A 77 46.92 36.52 2.42
CA ALA A 77 45.71 36.66 3.23
C ALA A 77 44.37 36.33 2.51
N LYS A 78 44.36 36.13 1.19
CA LYS A 78 43.12 35.96 0.43
C LYS A 78 43.16 34.77 -0.52
N VAL A 79 42.22 33.85 -0.32
CA VAL A 79 41.97 32.69 -1.18
C VAL A 79 40.52 32.76 -1.64
N ASP A 80 40.29 33.09 -2.91
CA ASP A 80 38.95 33.23 -3.50
C ASP A 80 38.27 31.87 -3.82
N GLY A 81 38.65 30.80 -3.13
CA GLY A 81 38.13 29.45 -3.35
C GLY A 81 36.88 29.17 -2.51
N ASP A 82 35.74 28.94 -3.16
CA ASP A 82 34.48 28.56 -2.51
C ASP A 82 34.47 27.06 -2.15
N VAL A 83 35.16 26.73 -1.06
CA VAL A 83 35.20 25.37 -0.48
C VAL A 83 33.81 24.92 -0.05
N GLN A 84 32.93 25.87 0.30
CA GLN A 84 31.59 25.60 0.75
C GLN A 84 30.73 25.09 -0.42
N GLU A 85 30.82 25.71 -1.58
CA GLU A 85 30.14 25.24 -2.80
C GLU A 85 30.59 23.82 -3.21
N ALA A 86 31.90 23.55 -3.13
CA ALA A 86 32.45 22.22 -3.44
C ALA A 86 31.95 21.14 -2.47
N LYS A 87 31.84 21.48 -1.18
CA LYS A 87 31.28 20.60 -0.13
C LYS A 87 29.81 20.31 -0.38
N GLU A 88 29.02 21.32 -0.71
CA GLU A 88 27.59 21.18 -1.00
C GLU A 88 27.35 20.25 -2.19
N ARG A 89 28.08 20.45 -3.30
CA ARG A 89 28.00 19.59 -4.49
C ARG A 89 28.30 18.11 -4.21
N ILE A 90 29.17 17.81 -3.23
CA ILE A 90 29.52 16.43 -2.85
C ILE A 90 28.50 15.81 -1.90
N LEU A 91 27.85 16.63 -1.07
CA LEU A 91 26.81 16.19 -0.16
C LEU A 91 25.47 15.95 -0.88
N MET A 92 25.23 16.61 -2.01
CA MET A 92 24.07 16.38 -2.86
C MET A 92 23.98 14.92 -3.26
N GLN A 93 22.79 14.33 -3.11
CA GLN A 93 22.58 12.96 -3.54
C GLN A 93 22.35 12.91 -5.06
N PRO A 94 22.67 11.78 -5.70
CA PRO A 94 22.24 11.55 -7.07
C PRO A 94 20.72 11.54 -7.15
N TRP A 95 20.16 12.25 -8.13
CA TRP A 95 18.72 12.33 -8.40
C TRP A 95 17.97 10.98 -8.33
N TRP A 96 18.48 9.92 -8.97
CA TRP A 96 17.85 8.60 -8.99
C TRP A 96 17.75 7.95 -7.60
N LEU A 97 18.69 8.28 -6.71
CA LEU A 97 18.74 7.77 -5.34
C LEU A 97 17.81 8.57 -4.42
N ASP A 98 17.75 9.90 -4.59
CA ASP A 98 16.78 10.75 -3.89
C ASP A 98 15.35 10.29 -4.15
N TRP A 99 15.01 10.00 -5.41
CA TRP A 99 13.67 9.52 -5.76
C TRP A 99 13.37 8.13 -5.19
N THR A 100 14.30 7.18 -5.28
CA THR A 100 14.03 5.79 -4.84
C THR A 100 14.13 5.60 -3.33
N ALA A 101 15.20 6.09 -2.70
CA ALA A 101 15.38 6.01 -1.26
C ALA A 101 14.43 6.97 -0.53
N GLY A 102 14.18 8.17 -1.08
CA GLY A 102 13.29 9.16 -0.48
C GLY A 102 11.83 8.72 -0.43
N LEU A 103 11.35 7.94 -1.41
CA LEU A 103 9.97 7.42 -1.43
C LEU A 103 9.75 6.20 -0.52
N PHE A 104 10.82 5.54 -0.06
CA PHE A 104 10.71 4.33 0.76
C PHE A 104 9.79 4.48 1.99
N PRO A 105 9.90 5.53 2.84
CA PRO A 105 9.05 5.65 4.02
C PRO A 105 7.56 5.75 3.67
N VAL A 106 7.23 6.46 2.60
CA VAL A 106 5.85 6.62 2.12
C VAL A 106 5.32 5.28 1.62
N ILE A 107 6.08 4.58 0.76
CA ILE A 107 5.70 3.28 0.22
C ILE A 107 5.57 2.24 1.34
N ALA A 108 6.48 2.25 2.32
CA ALA A 108 6.44 1.35 3.46
C ALA A 108 5.19 1.59 4.34
N ILE A 109 4.83 2.86 4.61
CA ILE A 109 3.61 3.19 5.34
C ILE A 109 2.37 2.72 4.57
N VAL A 110 2.28 3.04 3.28
CA VAL A 110 1.15 2.60 2.44
C VAL A 110 1.06 1.08 2.39
N PHE A 111 2.20 0.39 2.31
CA PHE A 111 2.26 -1.07 2.34
C PHE A 111 1.72 -1.63 3.65
N VAL A 112 2.16 -1.11 4.80
CA VAL A 112 1.70 -1.58 6.12
C VAL A 112 0.20 -1.30 6.29
N LEU A 113 -0.24 -0.08 5.99
CA LEU A 113 -1.65 0.31 6.10
C LEU A 113 -2.55 -0.58 5.24
N ARG A 114 -2.20 -0.77 3.96
CA ARG A 114 -2.99 -1.57 3.03
C ARG A 114 -2.96 -3.07 3.34
N SER A 115 -1.81 -3.56 3.79
CA SER A 115 -1.63 -4.98 4.09
C SER A 115 -2.39 -5.41 5.34
N PHE A 116 -2.46 -4.55 6.35
CA PHE A 116 -2.89 -4.96 7.70
C PHE A 116 -4.09 -4.21 8.28
N LEU A 117 -4.28 -2.93 7.94
CA LEU A 117 -5.29 -2.10 8.59
C LEU A 117 -6.52 -1.92 7.70
N PHE A 118 -6.35 -1.24 6.57
CA PHE A 118 -7.45 -0.76 5.75
C PHE A 118 -7.19 -0.99 4.27
N GLU A 119 -8.16 -1.59 3.58
CA GLU A 119 -8.13 -1.67 2.12
C GLU A 119 -9.37 -1.00 1.51
N PRO A 120 -9.19 -0.06 0.56
CA PRO A 120 -10.30 0.51 -0.17
C PRO A 120 -10.82 -0.50 -1.21
N PHE A 121 -12.13 -0.68 -1.27
CA PHE A 121 -12.81 -1.45 -2.29
C PHE A 121 -13.85 -0.59 -2.99
N LYS A 122 -13.98 -0.77 -4.31
CA LYS A 122 -15.07 -0.20 -5.08
C LYS A 122 -16.16 -1.25 -5.27
N ILE A 123 -17.42 -0.91 -5.04
CA ILE A 123 -18.55 -1.82 -5.18
C ILE A 123 -18.92 -1.98 -6.67
N PRO A 124 -18.75 -3.16 -7.28
CA PRO A 124 -19.02 -3.35 -8.71
C PRO A 124 -20.46 -3.77 -8.99
N SER A 125 -21.24 -4.15 -7.97
CA SER A 125 -22.57 -4.74 -8.15
C SER A 125 -23.55 -4.31 -7.08
N GLY A 126 -24.83 -4.18 -7.45
CA GLY A 126 -25.93 -3.74 -6.58
C GLY A 126 -26.49 -4.81 -5.65
N SER A 127 -25.78 -5.92 -5.39
CA SER A 127 -26.33 -7.01 -4.57
C SER A 127 -26.58 -6.64 -3.10
N MET A 128 -26.00 -5.52 -2.65
CA MET A 128 -26.13 -5.02 -1.28
C MET A 128 -27.06 -3.80 -1.21
N ILE A 129 -27.79 -3.48 -2.28
CA ILE A 129 -28.82 -2.42 -2.28
C ILE A 129 -29.91 -2.77 -1.26
N PRO A 130 -30.41 -1.80 -0.46
CA PRO A 130 -30.07 -0.37 -0.48
C PRO A 130 -28.90 0.02 0.44
N THR A 131 -28.24 -0.92 1.10
CA THR A 131 -27.14 -0.62 2.06
C THR A 131 -25.89 -0.08 1.36
N LEU A 132 -25.53 -0.61 0.20
CA LEU A 132 -24.37 -0.19 -0.59
C LEU A 132 -24.77 -0.09 -2.06
N LEU A 133 -24.47 1.05 -2.68
CA LEU A 133 -24.78 1.35 -4.07
C LEU A 133 -23.62 0.97 -4.99
N VAL A 134 -23.92 0.83 -6.28
CA VAL A 134 -22.90 0.58 -7.31
C VAL A 134 -22.02 1.83 -7.41
N GLY A 135 -20.70 1.64 -7.40
CA GLY A 135 -19.74 2.74 -7.51
C GLY A 135 -19.25 3.29 -6.16
N ASP A 136 -19.89 2.92 -5.04
CA ASP A 136 -19.43 3.31 -3.70
C ASP A 136 -18.00 2.83 -3.45
N VAL A 137 -17.23 3.66 -2.73
CA VAL A 137 -15.90 3.33 -2.23
C VAL A 137 -15.99 3.09 -0.73
N ILE A 138 -15.73 1.85 -0.31
CA ILE A 138 -15.76 1.44 1.09
C ILE A 138 -14.35 1.19 1.62
N LEU A 139 -14.16 1.45 2.90
CA LEU A 139 -12.91 1.14 3.60
C LEU A 139 -13.12 -0.08 4.50
N VAL A 140 -12.45 -1.18 4.19
CA VAL A 140 -12.60 -2.45 4.93
C VAL A 140 -11.53 -2.56 6.00
N ASN A 141 -11.95 -2.76 7.25
CA ASN A 141 -11.05 -3.06 8.36
C ASN A 141 -10.67 -4.55 8.35
N LYS A 142 -9.40 -4.86 8.07
CA LYS A 142 -8.88 -6.23 8.03
C LYS A 142 -8.36 -6.73 9.37
N PHE A 143 -8.08 -5.82 10.30
CA PHE A 143 -7.49 -6.14 11.59
C PHE A 143 -8.46 -6.91 12.48
N SER A 144 -9.74 -6.52 12.50
CA SER A 144 -10.75 -7.08 13.40
C SER A 144 -11.00 -8.59 13.22
N TYR A 145 -10.93 -9.11 11.99
CA TYR A 145 -11.24 -10.52 11.68
C TYR A 145 -9.99 -11.42 11.55
N GLY A 146 -8.84 -10.89 11.96
CA GLY A 146 -7.56 -11.57 11.96
C GLY A 146 -6.67 -11.15 10.80
N ILE A 147 -5.40 -10.94 11.12
CA ILE A 147 -4.37 -10.49 10.20
C ILE A 147 -4.06 -11.62 9.21
N ARG A 148 -4.09 -11.31 7.91
CA ARG A 148 -3.64 -12.19 6.83
C ARG A 148 -2.36 -11.62 6.20
N LEU A 149 -1.47 -12.51 5.75
CA LEU A 149 -0.29 -12.10 4.99
C LEU A 149 -0.70 -11.51 3.63
N PRO A 150 -0.18 -10.34 3.21
CA PRO A 150 -0.61 -9.65 1.99
C PRO A 150 -0.36 -10.43 0.70
N VAL A 151 0.66 -11.30 0.67
CA VAL A 151 1.03 -12.08 -0.53
C VAL A 151 0.40 -13.48 -0.51
N ILE A 152 0.62 -14.22 0.59
CA ILE A 152 0.25 -15.64 0.71
C ILE A 152 -1.19 -15.80 1.25
N ASN A 153 -1.79 -14.73 1.79
CA ASN A 153 -3.13 -14.71 2.37
C ASN A 153 -3.36 -15.71 3.51
N LYS A 154 -2.27 -16.16 4.12
CA LYS A 154 -2.29 -17.03 5.30
C LYS A 154 -2.73 -16.22 6.51
N LYS A 155 -3.74 -16.71 7.22
CA LYS A 155 -4.22 -16.12 8.48
C LYS A 155 -3.19 -16.39 9.59
N ILE A 156 -2.74 -15.32 10.25
CA ILE A 156 -1.75 -15.37 11.34
C ILE A 156 -2.44 -15.33 12.69
N THR A 157 -3.45 -14.45 12.84
CA THR A 157 -4.19 -14.29 14.09
C THR A 157 -5.63 -14.75 13.91
N GLN A 158 -6.23 -15.34 14.95
CA GLN A 158 -7.62 -15.84 14.87
C GLN A 158 -8.64 -14.69 14.74
N GLY A 159 -8.32 -13.51 15.29
CA GLY A 159 -9.18 -12.34 15.26
C GLY A 159 -10.51 -12.56 15.99
N THR A 160 -11.45 -11.62 15.82
CA THR A 160 -12.83 -11.78 16.28
C THR A 160 -13.58 -12.66 15.27
N PRO A 161 -14.33 -13.68 15.72
CA PRO A 161 -15.19 -14.46 14.83
C PRO A 161 -16.29 -13.57 14.22
N PRO A 162 -16.72 -13.83 12.98
CA PRO A 162 -17.81 -13.10 12.36
C PRO A 162 -19.10 -13.29 13.18
N GLN A 163 -19.83 -12.21 13.36
CA GLN A 163 -21.11 -12.18 14.06
C GLN A 163 -22.25 -12.01 13.06
N ARG A 164 -23.46 -12.42 13.46
CA ARG A 164 -24.65 -12.21 12.63
C ARG A 164 -24.87 -10.72 12.40
N GLY A 165 -25.18 -10.35 11.17
CA GLY A 165 -25.39 -8.96 10.77
C GLY A 165 -24.15 -8.25 10.25
N ASP A 166 -22.95 -8.79 10.48
CA ASP A 166 -21.70 -8.22 9.96
C ASP A 166 -21.72 -8.17 8.43
N VAL A 167 -21.20 -7.09 7.85
CA VAL A 167 -20.93 -7.00 6.41
C VAL A 167 -19.46 -7.30 6.20
N MET A 168 -19.16 -8.37 5.47
CA MET A 168 -17.80 -8.85 5.28
C MET A 168 -17.42 -9.00 3.81
N VAL A 169 -16.15 -8.73 3.53
CA VAL A 169 -15.52 -9.02 2.24
C VAL A 169 -14.77 -10.34 2.35
N PHE A 170 -15.01 -11.25 1.41
CA PHE A 170 -14.35 -12.54 1.33
C PHE A 170 -14.12 -12.93 -0.12
N ARG A 171 -13.13 -13.80 -0.33
CA ARG A 171 -12.86 -14.37 -1.66
C ARG A 171 -13.90 -15.39 -2.00
N TYR A 172 -14.46 -15.27 -3.20
CA TYR A 172 -15.45 -16.21 -3.69
C TYR A 172 -14.85 -17.63 -3.74
N PRO A 173 -15.37 -18.61 -2.97
CA PRO A 173 -14.70 -19.90 -2.82
C PRO A 173 -14.45 -20.65 -4.15
N PRO A 174 -15.37 -20.64 -5.13
CA PRO A 174 -15.14 -21.26 -6.43
C PRO A 174 -14.10 -20.55 -7.29
N GLN A 175 -13.94 -19.22 -7.14
CA GLN A 175 -12.97 -18.41 -7.90
C GLN A 175 -12.34 -17.34 -6.99
N PRO A 176 -11.25 -17.69 -6.27
CA PRO A 176 -10.67 -16.81 -5.24
C PRO A 176 -10.02 -15.51 -5.75
N SER A 177 -9.95 -15.31 -7.06
CA SER A 177 -9.53 -14.05 -7.68
C SER A 177 -10.58 -12.95 -7.56
N MET A 178 -11.83 -13.29 -7.24
CA MET A 178 -12.92 -12.34 -7.04
C MET A 178 -13.25 -12.15 -5.56
N ASP A 179 -13.31 -10.90 -5.12
CA ASP A 179 -13.77 -10.53 -3.79
C ASP A 179 -15.28 -10.22 -3.81
N TYR A 180 -16.01 -10.75 -2.83
CA TYR A 180 -17.44 -10.58 -2.66
C TYR A 180 -17.72 -9.90 -1.33
N ILE A 181 -18.67 -8.97 -1.33
CA ILE A 181 -19.22 -8.36 -0.11
C ILE A 181 -20.62 -8.89 0.16
N LYS A 182 -20.84 -9.45 1.34
CA LYS A 182 -22.16 -9.95 1.77
C LYS A 182 -22.37 -9.72 3.26
N ARG A 183 -23.62 -9.80 3.69
CA ARG A 183 -24.00 -9.80 5.11
C ARG A 183 -23.99 -11.22 5.68
N VAL A 184 -23.43 -11.39 6.85
CA VAL A 184 -23.42 -12.64 7.60
C VAL A 184 -24.83 -12.89 8.17
N VAL A 185 -25.45 -13.97 7.73
CA VAL A 185 -26.80 -14.36 8.18
C VAL A 185 -26.75 -15.44 9.25
N GLY A 186 -25.84 -16.41 9.13
CA GLY A 186 -25.63 -17.48 10.09
C GLY A 186 -24.16 -17.66 10.41
N VAL A 187 -23.88 -18.10 11.62
CA VAL A 187 -22.54 -18.46 12.12
C VAL A 187 -22.51 -19.97 12.44
N PRO A 188 -21.33 -20.58 12.63
CA PRO A 188 -21.25 -22.01 12.96
C PRO A 188 -22.15 -22.38 14.16
N GLY A 189 -22.98 -23.40 14.00
CA GLY A 189 -23.99 -23.82 14.98
C GLY A 189 -25.41 -23.34 14.67
N ASP A 190 -25.60 -22.49 13.67
CA ASP A 190 -26.92 -22.00 13.30
C ASP A 190 -27.63 -22.89 12.28
N GLU A 191 -28.93 -23.08 12.50
CA GLU A 191 -29.86 -23.63 11.53
C GLU A 191 -30.56 -22.48 10.78
N ILE A 192 -30.33 -22.41 9.47
CA ILE A 192 -30.87 -21.36 8.61
C ILE A 192 -31.92 -21.98 7.69
N ALA A 193 -33.13 -21.44 7.70
CA ALA A 193 -34.15 -21.76 6.72
C ALA A 193 -34.66 -20.50 6.03
N TYR A 194 -34.89 -20.61 4.72
CA TYR A 194 -35.41 -19.53 3.91
C TYR A 194 -36.60 -20.05 3.10
N LEU A 195 -37.81 -19.62 3.48
CA LEU A 195 -39.06 -20.13 2.91
C LEU A 195 -39.96 -18.95 2.58
N ASN A 196 -40.46 -18.88 1.35
CA ASN A 196 -41.38 -17.83 0.89
C ASN A 196 -40.89 -16.40 1.21
N LYS A 197 -39.60 -16.15 0.93
CA LYS A 197 -38.89 -14.89 1.21
C LYS A 197 -38.75 -14.53 2.70
N ARG A 198 -39.05 -15.45 3.62
CA ARG A 198 -38.85 -15.27 5.06
C ARG A 198 -37.65 -16.07 5.53
N LEU A 199 -36.77 -15.39 6.25
CA LEU A 199 -35.59 -15.97 6.89
C LEU A 199 -35.93 -16.39 8.32
N THR A 200 -35.61 -17.63 8.67
CA THR A 200 -35.65 -18.15 10.04
C THR A 200 -34.26 -18.59 10.45
N VAL A 201 -33.88 -18.26 11.68
CA VAL A 201 -32.60 -18.67 12.27
C VAL A 201 -32.86 -19.36 13.61
N ASN A 202 -32.41 -20.61 13.74
CA ASN A 202 -32.66 -21.48 14.90
C ASN A 202 -34.16 -21.56 15.25
N GLY A 203 -34.99 -21.77 14.22
CA GLY A 203 -36.46 -21.84 14.32
C GLY A 203 -37.17 -20.51 14.58
N LYS A 204 -36.44 -19.41 14.85
CA LYS A 204 -37.03 -18.09 15.09
C LYS A 204 -37.04 -17.26 13.81
N PRO A 205 -38.21 -16.74 13.37
CA PRO A 205 -38.26 -15.84 12.22
C PRO A 205 -37.50 -14.55 12.52
N VAL A 206 -36.65 -14.14 11.58
CA VAL A 206 -35.95 -12.86 11.64
C VAL A 206 -36.95 -11.76 11.32
N ALA A 207 -37.06 -10.76 12.20
CA ALA A 207 -37.94 -9.63 11.98
C ALA A 207 -37.51 -8.85 10.73
N THR A 208 -38.47 -8.56 9.86
CA THR A 208 -38.27 -7.75 8.66
C THR A 208 -39.05 -6.46 8.81
N THR A 209 -38.42 -5.33 8.53
CA THR A 209 -39.09 -4.03 8.42
C THR A 209 -39.41 -3.78 6.97
N ALA A 210 -40.67 -3.48 6.65
CA ALA A 210 -41.02 -3.04 5.30
C ALA A 210 -40.36 -1.68 5.04
N LEU A 211 -39.60 -1.61 3.97
CA LEU A 211 -38.99 -0.38 3.48
C LEU A 211 -39.79 0.13 2.28
N PRO A 212 -39.76 1.44 1.98
CA PRO A 212 -40.38 1.98 0.78
C PRO A 212 -39.75 1.38 -0.48
N ASP A 213 -40.50 1.39 -1.59
CA ASP A 213 -39.98 0.97 -2.89
C ASP A 213 -38.69 1.75 -3.21
N PHE A 214 -37.67 1.03 -3.64
CA PHE A 214 -36.37 1.62 -3.96
C PHE A 214 -36.34 2.11 -5.39
N LEU A 215 -36.09 3.41 -5.57
CA LEU A 215 -35.84 4.00 -6.88
C LEU A 215 -34.38 3.74 -7.26
N ASP A 216 -34.20 2.92 -8.29
CA ASP A 216 -32.93 2.79 -8.98
C ASP A 216 -32.82 3.94 -10.00
N GLU A 217 -31.97 4.93 -9.72
CA GLU A 217 -31.79 6.12 -10.56
C GLU A 217 -31.15 5.80 -11.92
N ASP A 218 -30.32 4.76 -12.00
CA ASP A 218 -29.66 4.36 -13.25
C ASP A 218 -30.65 3.77 -14.25
N THR A 219 -31.64 3.02 -13.75
CA THR A 219 -32.68 2.39 -14.59
C THR A 219 -34.01 3.14 -14.58
N MET A 220 -34.14 4.17 -13.74
CA MET A 220 -35.38 4.93 -13.48
C MET A 220 -36.58 4.02 -13.15
N ARG A 221 -36.35 2.97 -12.33
CA ARG A 221 -37.35 1.96 -11.96
C ARG A 221 -37.46 1.77 -10.45
N TYR A 222 -38.67 1.50 -10.00
CA TYR A 222 -38.94 1.13 -8.60
C TYR A 222 -38.84 -0.39 -8.41
N PHE A 223 -38.09 -0.80 -7.39
CA PHE A 223 -38.01 -2.17 -6.92
C PHE A 223 -38.75 -2.31 -5.59
N LYS A 224 -39.67 -3.27 -5.51
CA LYS A 224 -40.37 -3.60 -4.26
C LYS A 224 -39.39 -4.23 -3.25
N GLN A 225 -39.37 -3.70 -2.04
CA GLN A 225 -38.51 -4.16 -0.94
C GLN A 225 -39.21 -5.16 -0.01
#